data_AF-A0A1Z8UHC9-F1
#
_entry.id   AF-A0A1Z8UHC9-F1
#
_cell.length_a   1.000
_cell.length_b   1.000
_cell.length_c   1.000
_cell.angle_alpha   90.00
_cell.angle_beta   90.00
_cell.angle_gamma   90.00
#
_symmetry.space_group_name_H-M   'P 1'
#
loop_
_entity.id
_entity.type
_entity.pdbx_description
1 polymer ?
#
loop_
_entity_poly.entity_id
_entity_poly.type
_entity_poly.pdbx_seq_one_letter_code
_entity_poly.pdbx_strand_id
1 'polypeptide(L)'
;MGITIPILPGLLPILSLAQVKRFCSMCGAGLPVELENQLNEANEDEHPKIGSEWATQQVRSLLKKGAPGFHIYALNKSKSTVNILQSLQN
;
A
#
# COMPACT_ATOMS: atom_id res chain seq x y z
N MET A 1 4.60 10.53 -25.95
CA MET A 1 3.88 10.92 -24.71
C MET A 1 2.90 12.04 -25.08
N GLY A 2 1.66 11.99 -24.55
CA GLY A 2 0.56 12.92 -24.90
C GLY A 2 -0.69 12.74 -24.04
N ILE A 3 -0.55 12.13 -22.85
CA ILE A 3 -1.65 11.93 -21.90
C ILE A 3 -1.72 13.16 -21.01
N THR A 4 -2.86 13.85 -21.00
CA THR A 4 -3.09 15.10 -20.26
C THR A 4 -4.04 14.93 -19.06
N ILE A 5 -4.68 13.76 -18.94
CA ILE A 5 -5.56 13.45 -17.82
C ILE A 5 -4.73 13.10 -16.56
N PRO A 6 -5.19 13.46 -15.36
CA PRO A 6 -4.54 13.05 -14.11
C PRO A 6 -4.52 11.52 -13.96
N ILE A 7 -3.38 10.97 -13.55
CA ILE A 7 -3.24 9.53 -13.25
C ILE A 7 -3.13 9.39 -11.73
N LEU A 8 -4.12 8.70 -11.15
CA LEU A 8 -4.15 8.40 -9.72
C LEU A 8 -3.41 7.08 -9.45
N PRO A 9 -2.35 7.07 -8.61
CA PRO A 9 -1.72 5.83 -8.18
C PRO A 9 -2.69 5.02 -7.30
N GLY A 10 -2.84 3.74 -7.62
CA GLY A 10 -3.57 2.77 -6.80
C GLY A 10 -2.63 2.12 -5.78
N LEU A 11 -2.98 2.17 -4.49
CA LEU A 11 -2.24 1.54 -3.40
C LEU A 11 -3.02 0.37 -2.83
N LEU A 12 -2.32 -0.74 -2.62
CA LEU A 12 -2.82 -1.95 -2.00
C LEU A 12 -2.21 -2.09 -0.60
N PRO A 13 -2.95 -1.80 0.48
CA PRO A 13 -2.48 -2.07 1.83
C PRO A 13 -2.32 -3.58 2.03
N ILE A 14 -1.15 -4.01 2.50
CA ILE A 14 -0.90 -5.42 2.77
C ILE A 14 -1.69 -5.83 4.02
N LEU A 15 -2.48 -6.91 3.88
CA LEU A 15 -3.18 -7.53 5.01
C LEU A 15 -2.51 -8.83 5.46
N SER A 16 -1.86 -9.55 4.54
CA SER A 16 -1.00 -10.69 4.86
C SER A 16 0.04 -10.90 3.77
N LEU A 17 1.18 -11.48 4.14
CA LEU A 17 2.26 -11.80 3.20
C LEU A 17 1.82 -12.76 2.09
N ALA A 18 1.05 -13.80 2.46
CA ALA A 18 0.56 -14.78 1.49
C ALA A 18 -0.36 -14.15 0.43
N GLN A 19 -1.24 -13.23 0.85
CA GLN A 19 -2.16 -12.56 -0.06
C GLN A 19 -1.40 -11.65 -1.04
N VAL A 20 -0.46 -10.83 -0.55
CA VAL A 20 0.28 -9.91 -1.44
C VAL A 20 1.16 -10.67 -2.43
N LYS A 21 1.80 -11.77 -2.02
CA LYS A 21 2.58 -12.63 -2.93
C LYS A 21 1.74 -13.20 -4.07
N ARG A 22 0.50 -13.61 -3.77
CA ARG A 22 -0.44 -14.06 -4.79
C ARG A 22 -0.82 -12.95 -5.77
N PHE A 23 -1.06 -11.73 -5.30
CA PHE A 23 -1.36 -10.62 -6.20
C PHE A 23 -0.17 -10.25 -7.09
N CYS A 24 1.03 -10.19 -6.52
CA CYS A 24 2.27 -9.96 -7.25
C CYS A 24 2.46 -10.98 -8.39
N SER A 25 2.26 -12.27 -8.14
CA SER A 25 2.40 -13.31 -9.17
C SER A 25 1.34 -13.22 -10.28
N MET A 26 0.14 -12.71 -9.97
CA MET A 26 -0.94 -12.55 -10.95
C MET A 26 -0.75 -11.35 -11.89
N CYS A 27 -0.15 -10.26 -11.42
CA CYS A 27 0.02 -9.04 -12.21
C CYS A 27 1.47 -8.74 -12.64
N GLY A 28 2.42 -9.62 -12.29
CA GLY A 28 3.84 -9.43 -12.60
C GLY A 28 4.50 -8.33 -11.75
N ALA A 29 3.90 -7.95 -10.63
CA ALA A 29 4.49 -6.97 -9.71
C ALA A 29 5.50 -7.64 -8.77
N GLY A 30 6.46 -6.86 -8.28
CA GLY A 30 7.40 -7.27 -7.23
C GLY A 30 7.00 -6.75 -5.85
N LEU A 31 7.37 -7.49 -4.80
CA LEU A 31 7.31 -7.00 -3.41
C LEU A 31 8.69 -6.42 -3.04
N PRO A 32 8.78 -5.20 -2.48
CA PRO A 32 10.04 -4.66 -1.99
C PRO A 32 10.67 -5.60 -0.94
N VAL A 33 11.97 -5.85 -1.05
CA VAL A 33 12.69 -6.82 -0.19
C VAL A 33 12.61 -6.41 1.28
N GLU A 34 12.70 -5.11 1.57
CA GLU A 34 12.62 -4.58 2.92
C GLU A 34 11.26 -4.87 3.56
N LEU A 35 10.18 -4.70 2.80
CA LEU A 35 8.82 -4.98 3.25
C LEU A 35 8.58 -6.48 3.39
N GLU A 36 9.11 -7.28 2.46
CA GLU A 36 9.03 -8.74 2.56
C GLU A 36 9.72 -9.27 3.81
N ASN A 37 10.93 -8.80 4.11
CA ASN A 37 11.67 -9.20 5.30
C ASN A 37 10.91 -8.80 6.58
N GLN A 38 10.42 -7.56 6.64
CA GLN A 38 9.64 -7.08 7.79
C GLN A 38 8.39 -7.93 8.04
N LEU A 39 7.71 -8.38 6.98
CA LEU A 39 6.54 -9.26 7.10
C LEU A 39 6.89 -10.71 7.46
N ASN A 40 8.05 -11.21 7.02
CA ASN A 40 8.51 -12.56 7.40
C ASN A 40 8.91 -12.64 8.88
N GLU A 41 9.47 -11.56 9.44
CA GLU A 41 9.90 -11.51 10.84
C GLU A 41 8.76 -11.24 11.82
N ALA A 42 7.66 -10.66 11.35
CA ALA A 42 6.51 -10.28 12.17
C ALA A 42 5.47 -11.41 12.30
N ASN A 43 4.71 -11.39 13.39
CA ASN A 43 3.54 -12.28 13.53
C ASN A 43 2.46 -11.89 12.51
N GLU A 44 1.65 -12.85 12.07
CA GLU A 44 0.63 -12.61 11.04
C GLU A 44 -0.40 -11.54 11.45
N ASP A 45 -0.73 -11.43 12.74
CA ASP A 45 -1.65 -10.41 13.26
C ASP A 45 -1.09 -8.97 13.18
N GLU A 46 0.23 -8.82 13.02
CA GLU A 46 0.91 -7.54 12.85
C GLU A 46 0.98 -7.09 11.39
N HIS A 47 0.76 -8.00 10.41
CA HIS A 47 0.87 -7.70 8.98
C HIS A 47 -0.01 -6.51 8.54
N PRO A 48 -1.28 -6.38 8.95
CA PRO A 48 -2.10 -5.23 8.55
C PRO A 48 -1.55 -3.89 9.06
N LYS A 49 -0.90 -3.88 10.22
CA LYS A 49 -0.28 -2.67 10.78
C LYS A 49 0.92 -2.27 9.94
N ILE A 50 1.87 -3.19 9.72
CA ILE A 50 3.05 -3.01 8.87
C ILE A 50 2.65 -2.54 7.47
N GLY A 51 1.67 -3.23 6.86
CA GLY A 51 1.16 -2.89 5.54
C GLY A 51 0.52 -1.49 5.48
N SER A 52 -0.20 -1.07 6.53
CA SER A 52 -0.78 0.27 6.60
C SER A 52 0.27 1.37 6.78
N GLU A 53 1.31 1.13 7.58
CA GLU A 53 2.42 2.06 7.77
C GLU A 53 3.22 2.23 6.47
N TRP A 54 3.52 1.12 5.79
CA TRP A 54 4.19 1.14 4.50
C TRP A 54 3.38 1.88 3.42
N ALA A 55 2.08 1.59 3.32
CA ALA A 55 1.18 2.30 2.40
C ALA A 55 1.09 3.80 2.73
N THR A 56 1.09 4.17 4.01
CA THR A 56 1.10 5.58 4.44
C THR A 56 2.35 6.31 3.95
N GLN A 57 3.53 5.70 4.12
CA GLN A 57 4.79 6.28 3.65
C GLN A 57 4.81 6.43 2.11
N GLN A 58 4.30 5.43 1.38
CA GLN A 58 4.16 5.51 -0.08
C GLN A 58 3.24 6.67 -0.49
N VAL A 59 2.07 6.81 0.13
CA VAL A 59 1.14 7.92 -0.16
C VAL A 59 1.81 9.27 0.11
N ARG A 60 2.47 9.45 1.25
CA ARG A 60 3.21 10.69 1.55
C ARG A 60 4.25 11.02 0.49
N SER A 61 5.02 10.02 0.05
CA SER A 61 6.04 10.18 -1.00
C SER A 61 5.43 10.56 -2.35
N LEU A 62 4.33 9.91 -2.74
CA LEU A 62 3.61 10.18 -3.99
C LEU A 62 3.04 11.60 -4.01
N LEU A 63 2.35 12.01 -2.94
CA LEU A 63 1.80 13.36 -2.81
C LEU A 63 2.92 14.42 -2.83
N LYS A 64 4.03 14.19 -2.09
CA LYS A 64 5.19 15.09 -2.10
C LYS A 64 5.81 15.24 -3.49
N LYS A 65 5.74 14.19 -4.32
CA LYS A 65 6.23 14.18 -5.71
C LYS A 65 5.21 14.70 -6.73
N GLY A 66 4.07 15.23 -6.28
CA GLY A 66 3.07 15.88 -7.14
C GLY A 66 2.01 14.95 -7.71
N ALA A 67 1.82 13.75 -7.13
CA ALA A 67 0.66 12.93 -7.48
C ALA A 67 -0.64 13.72 -7.18
N PRO A 68 -1.63 13.72 -8.08
CA PRO A 68 -2.86 14.52 -7.94
C PRO A 68 -3.81 13.98 -6.85
N GLY A 69 -3.51 12.81 -6.30
CA GLY A 69 -4.29 12.09 -5.30
C GLY A 69 -3.82 10.64 -5.24
N PHE A 70 -4.67 9.75 -4.71
CA PHE A 70 -4.42 8.32 -4.66
C PHE A 70 -5.74 7.53 -4.58
N HIS A 71 -5.70 6.24 -4.91
CA HIS A 71 -6.81 5.31 -4.74
C HIS A 71 -6.38 4.16 -3.82
N ILE A 72 -7.19 3.80 -2.82
CA ILE A 72 -6.87 2.67 -1.92
C ILE A 72 -7.75 1.47 -2.26
N TYR A 73 -7.13 0.34 -2.57
CA TYR A 73 -7.81 -0.95 -2.66
C TYR A 73 -8.15 -1.45 -1.25
N ALA A 74 -9.36 -1.14 -0.78
CA ALA A 74 -9.79 -1.49 0.57
C ALA A 74 -10.01 -3.00 0.80
N LEU A 75 -10.15 -3.81 -0.26
CA LEU A 75 -10.40 -5.26 -0.18
C LEU A 75 -11.57 -5.65 0.75
N ASN A 76 -12.63 -4.83 0.79
CA ASN A 76 -13.75 -4.97 1.73
C ASN A 76 -13.33 -4.95 3.22
N LYS A 77 -12.17 -4.37 3.55
CA LYS A 77 -11.62 -4.21 4.90
C LYS A 77 -11.30 -2.73 5.15
N SER A 78 -12.12 -2.09 5.98
CA SER A 78 -11.99 -0.65 6.25
C SER A 78 -10.86 -0.29 7.20
N LYS A 79 -10.48 -1.18 8.12
CA LYS A 79 -9.53 -0.89 9.22
C LYS A 79 -8.20 -0.32 8.71
N SER A 80 -7.54 -1.01 7.77
CA SER A 80 -6.25 -0.54 7.24
C SER A 80 -6.38 0.76 6.45
N THR A 81 -7.47 0.93 5.70
CA THR A 81 -7.77 2.18 4.98
C THR A 81 -7.93 3.36 5.94
N VAL A 82 -8.72 3.17 7.02
CA VAL A 82 -8.93 4.20 8.04
C VAL A 82 -7.62 4.57 8.72
N ASN A 83 -6.80 3.57 9.09
CA ASN A 83 -5.49 3.80 9.70
C ASN A 83 -4.58 4.64 8.80
N ILE A 84 -4.55 4.37 7.49
CA ILE A 84 -3.76 5.16 6.53
C ILE A 84 -4.27 6.61 6.50
N LEU A 85 -5.58 6.82 6.35
CA LEU A 85 -6.16 8.15 6.26
C LEU A 85 -5.94 8.98 7.53
N GLN A 86 -6.14 8.38 8.72
CA GLN A 86 -5.85 9.03 10.00
C GLN A 86 -4.35 9.37 10.12
N SER A 87 -3.48 8.46 9.70
CA SER A 87 -2.04 8.67 9.76
C SER A 87 -1.57 9.80 8.84
N LEU A 88 -2.31 10.16 7.79
CA LEU A 88 -2.00 11.26 6.87
C LEU A 88 -2.45 12.64 7.37
N GLN A 89 -3.33 12.69 8.37
CA GLN A 89 -3.80 13.95 8.96
C GLN A 89 -2.83 14.55 9.99
N ASN A 90 -1.82 13.77 10.41
CA ASN A 90 -0.74 14.18 11.30
C ASN A 90 0.48 14.68 10.51
#